data_AF-A0AB74VLT1-F1
#
_entry.id   AF-A0AB74VLT1-F1
#
_cell.length_a   1.000
_cell.length_b   1.000
_cell.length_c   1.000
_cell.angle_alpha   90.00
_cell.angle_beta   90.00
_cell.angle_gamma   90.00
#
_symmetry.space_group_name_H-M   'P 1'
#
loop_
_entity.id
_entity.type
_entity.pdbx_description
1 polymer ?
#
loop_
_entity_poly.entity_id
_entity_poly.type
_entity_poly.pdbx_seq_one_letter_code
_entity_poly.pdbx_strand_id
1 'polypeptide(L)' 'MKIHNEIMKVINDNLEKCSKFEFVAELRDLTLADMYYIEKISSIDSIKAKFNYKIINNTYIKINYSR' A
#
# COMPACT_ATOMS: atom_id res chain seq x y z
N MET A 1 -2.24 -8.20 18.42
CA MET A 1 -2.00 -8.89 17.14
C MET A 1 -0.77 -8.24 16.51
N LYS A 2 0.25 -9.02 16.11
CA LYS A 2 1.46 -8.46 15.47
C LYS A 2 1.13 -8.10 14.02
N ILE A 3 0.98 -6.80 13.75
CA ILE A 3 0.77 -6.18 12.43
C ILE A 3 2.11 -6.17 11.67
N HIS A 4 2.71 -7.33 11.44
CA HIS A 4 3.86 -7.45 10.55
C HIS A 4 3.50 -8.48 9.49
N ASN A 5 3.52 -8.07 8.21
CA ASN A 5 3.09 -8.77 6.99
C ASN A 5 1.68 -8.49 6.44
N GLU A 6 0.89 -7.56 7.00
CA GLU A 6 -0.46 -7.30 6.48
C GLU A 6 -0.50 -6.44 5.21
N ILE A 7 0.39 -5.46 5.05
CA ILE A 7 0.26 -4.50 3.93
C ILE A 7 0.58 -5.12 2.57
N MET A 8 1.66 -5.89 2.46
CA MET A 8 2.02 -6.57 1.21
C MET A 8 0.93 -7.56 0.81
N LYS A 9 0.38 -8.29 1.78
CA LYS A 9 -0.72 -9.22 1.56
C LYS A 9 -1.98 -8.51 1.08
N VAL A 10 -2.40 -7.44 1.77
CA VAL A 10 -3.58 -6.64 1.38
C VAL A 10 -3.41 -6.08 -0.03
N ILE A 11 -2.24 -5.55 -0.36
CA ILE A 11 -1.96 -5.01 -1.70
C ILE A 11 -2.04 -6.12 -2.75
N ASN A 12 -1.34 -7.24 -2.56
CA ASN A 12 -1.33 -8.35 -3.51
C ASN A 12 -2.74 -8.96 -3.70
N ASP A 13 -3.46 -9.25 -2.62
CA ASP A 13 -4.78 -9.87 -2.68
C ASP A 13 -5.79 -8.98 -3.43
N ASN A 14 -5.71 -7.66 -3.28
CA ASN A 14 -6.59 -6.73 -3.98
C ASN A 14 -6.18 -6.51 -5.44
N LEU A 15 -4.87 -6.48 -5.74
CA LEU A 15 -4.35 -6.38 -7.10
C LEU A 15 -4.68 -7.65 -7.91
N GLU A 16 -4.55 -8.84 -7.32
CA GLU A 16 -4.92 -10.12 -7.93
C GLU A 16 -6.41 -10.15 -8.31
N LYS A 17 -7.27 -9.67 -7.40
CA LYS A 17 -8.71 -9.53 -7.65
C LYS A 17 -9.06 -8.34 -8.57
N CYS A 18 -8.07 -7.57 -9.02
CA CYS A 18 -8.25 -6.33 -9.78
C CYS A 18 -9.33 -5.42 -9.16
N SER A 19 -9.39 -5.38 -7.83
CA SER A 19 -10.44 -4.74 -7.06
C SER A 19 -10.00 -3.36 -6.60
N LYS A 20 -10.94 -2.40 -6.60
CA LYS A 20 -10.66 -1.08 -6.00
C LYS A 20 -10.48 -1.26 -4.50
N PHE A 21 -9.47 -0.63 -3.92
CA PHE A 21 -9.27 -0.67 -2.48
C PHE A 21 -8.72 0.64 -1.93
N GLU A 22 -8.98 0.86 -0.65
CA GLU A 22 -8.39 1.90 0.17
C GLU A 22 -7.90 1.25 1.46
N PHE A 23 -6.66 1.52 1.83
CA PHE A 23 -6.03 0.99 3.02
C PHE A 23 -5.31 2.12 3.77
N VAL A 24 -5.48 2.16 5.08
CA VAL A 24 -4.83 3.14 5.96
C VAL A 24 -4.12 2.39 7.07
N ALA A 25 -2.84 2.70 7.27
CA ALA A 25 -2.03 2.16 8.35
C ALA A 25 -1.20 3.25 9.02
N GLU A 26 -0.79 3.03 10.27
CA GLU A 26 0.15 3.89 10.95
C GLU A 26 1.58 3.65 10.44
N LEU A 27 2.37 4.71 10.29
CA LEU A 27 3.77 4.59 9.88
C LEU A 27 4.61 3.79 10.88
N ARG A 28 4.26 3.83 12.18
CA ARG A 28 4.95 3.06 13.22
C ARG A 28 4.81 1.54 13.06
N ASP A 29 3.78 1.11 12.33
CA ASP A 29 3.52 -0.31 12.06
C ASP A 29 4.24 -0.80 10.80
N LEU A 30 4.84 0.12 10.02
CA LEU A 30 5.53 -0.20 8.77
C LEU A 30 7.02 -0.36 8.99
N THR A 31 7.57 -1.40 8.38
CA THR A 31 9.01 -1.57 8.24
C THR A 31 9.52 -0.82 7.01
N LEU A 32 10.84 -0.62 6.93
CA LEU A 32 11.49 -0.11 5.71
C LEU A 32 11.21 -1.00 4.49
N ALA A 33 11.05 -2.31 4.69
CA ALA A 33 10.74 -3.25 3.62
C ALA A 33 9.31 -3.04 3.08
N ASP A 34 8.35 -2.74 3.96
CA ASP A 34 6.98 -2.41 3.57
C ASP A 34 6.94 -1.14 2.71
N MET A 35 7.66 -0.10 3.15
CA MET A 35 7.76 1.17 2.40
C MET A 35 8.42 0.97 1.03
N TYR A 36 9.54 0.24 0.97
CA TYR A 36 10.20 -0.07 -0.28
C TYR A 36 9.29 -0.86 -1.24
N TYR A 37 8.48 -1.78 -0.71
CA TYR A 37 7.53 -2.52 -1.51
C TYR A 37 6.42 -1.63 -2.09
N ILE A 38 5.85 -0.73 -1.28
CA ILE A 38 4.83 0.24 -1.72
C ILE A 38 5.38 1.12 -2.86
N GLU A 39 6.60 1.65 -2.69
CA GLU A 39 7.29 2.44 -3.71
C GLU A 39 7.49 1.64 -5.00
N LYS A 40 8.00 0.40 -4.88
CA LYS A 40 8.22 -0.49 -6.02
C LYS A 40 6.92 -0.75 -6.78
N ILE A 41 5.83 -1.12 -6.10
CA ILE A 41 4.53 -1.36 -6.74
C ILE A 41 4.01 -0.10 -7.43
N SER A 42 4.12 1.06 -6.76
CA SER A 42 3.67 2.34 -7.32
C SER A 42 4.44 2.75 -8.58
N SER A 43 5.64 2.20 -8.81
CA SER A 43 6.47 2.49 -9.99
C SER A 43 6.18 1.61 -11.20
N ILE A 44 5.39 0.53 -11.06
CA ILE A 44 5.09 -0.39 -12.16
C ILE A 44 4.18 0.30 -13.18
N ASP A 45 4.57 0.35 -14.45
CA ASP A 45 3.87 1.12 -15.50
C ASP A 45 2.39 0.78 -15.65
N SER A 46 2.02 -0.49 -15.53
CA SER A 46 0.62 -0.95 -15.61
C SER A 46 -0.23 -0.58 -14.39
N ILE A 47 0.41 -0.19 -13.28
CA ILE A 47 -0.21 0.03 -11.98
C ILE A 47 -0.12 1.51 -11.54
N LYS A 48 0.93 2.23 -11.91
CA LYS A 48 1.27 3.58 -11.40
C LYS A 48 0.16 4.62 -11.56
N ALA A 49 -0.65 4.52 -12.62
CA ALA A 49 -1.78 5.43 -12.85
C ALA A 49 -2.98 5.14 -11.92
N LYS A 50 -3.01 3.95 -11.33
CA LYS A 50 -4.13 3.39 -10.58
C LYS A 50 -3.82 3.27 -9.09
N PHE A 51 -2.56 3.08 -8.74
CA PHE A 51 -2.08 2.91 -7.37
C PHE A 51 -1.44 4.19 -6.87
N ASN A 52 -1.99 4.81 -5.83
CA ASN A 52 -1.38 5.97 -5.19
C ASN A 52 -1.24 5.73 -3.69
N TYR A 53 -0.21 6.34 -3.09
CA TYR A 53 -0.08 6.41 -1.65
C TYR A 53 0.26 7.83 -1.20
N LYS A 54 -0.15 8.18 0.03
CA LYS A 54 0.11 9.49 0.63
C LYS A 54 0.37 9.34 2.11
N ILE A 55 1.41 10.02 2.60
CA ILE A 55 1.66 10.19 4.03
C ILE A 55 0.76 11.32 4.55
N ILE A 56 0.03 11.05 5.63
CA ILE A 56 -0.91 11.99 6.28
C ILE A 56 -0.41 12.29 7.68
N ASN A 57 -0.19 13.58 7.95
CA ASN A 57 0.23 14.11 9.26
C ASN A 57 1.46 13.41 9.86
N ASN A 58 2.37 12.89 9.02
CA ASN A 58 3.55 12.11 9.42
C ASN A 58 3.25 10.94 10.37
N THR A 59 2.00 10.46 10.39
CA THR A 59 1.54 9.43 11.33
C THR A 59 0.94 8.26 10.57
N TYR A 60 0.26 8.51 9.46
CA TYR A 60 -0.42 7.48 8.68
C TYR A 60 0.08 7.46 7.24
N ILE A 61 -0.01 6.30 6.61
CA ILE A 61 -0.01 6.15 5.17
C ILE A 61 -1.42 5.77 4.71
N LYS A 62 -1.89 6.41 3.65
CA LYS A 62 -3.10 6.02 2.93
C LYS A 62 -2.68 5.50 1.56
N ILE A 63 -3.10 4.28 1.23
CA ILE A 63 -2.86 3.62 -0.05
C ILE A 63 -4.22 3.43 -0.73
N ASN A 64 -4.29 3.74 -2.01
CA ASN A 64 -5.49 3.52 -2.82
C ASN A 64 -5.13 2.85 -4.14
N TYR A 65 -6.07 2.04 -4.64
CA TYR A 65 -6.05 1.52 -5.99
C TYR A 65 -7.40 1.74 -6.65
N SER A 66 -7.41 2.38 -7.82
CA SER A 66 -8.61 2.66 -8.60
C SER A 66 -8.50 2.11 -10.02
N ARG A 67 -9.54 1.40 -10.48
CA ARG A 67 -9.61 0.90 -11.87
C ARG A 67 -9.59 2.00 -12.91
#